data_AF-A0A3E4QNJ2-F1
#
_entry.id   AF-A0A3E4QNJ2-F1
#
_cell.length_a   1.000
_cell.length_b   1.000
_cell.length_c   1.000
_cell.angle_alpha   90.00
_cell.angle_beta   90.00
_cell.angle_gamma   90.00
#
_symmetry.space_group_name_H-M   'P 1'
#
loop_
_entity.id
_entity.type
_entity.pdbx_description
1 polymer ?
#
loop_
_entity_poly.entity_id
_entity_poly.type
_entity_poly.pdbx_seq_one_letter_code
_entity_poly.pdbx_strand_id
1 'polypeptide(L)'
;MARVDTLPEVLRPLMAAPSVRLGRCAVCGRASPLNQHHMVRRGAGALWRGGVELPKPTITLCGAGNLLADADGRPYCHGLAHANRLHFRWVASDAVGGGFGRYGRMEGGEGGHIEYILLDEPTEYARALEMGGWRPLRRWRW
;
A
#
# COMPACT_ATOMS: atom_id res chain seq x y z
N MET A 1 29.62 -4.25 -10.62
CA MET A 1 29.20 -3.78 -9.28
C MET A 1 28.22 -4.77 -8.71
N ALA A 2 28.42 -5.23 -7.47
CA ALA A 2 27.45 -6.12 -6.81
C ALA A 2 26.10 -5.38 -6.68
N ARG A 3 25.00 -6.09 -6.92
CA ARG A 3 23.64 -5.58 -6.69
C ARG A 3 23.40 -5.57 -5.19
N VAL A 4 23.40 -4.38 -4.58
CA VAL A 4 23.30 -4.19 -3.11
C VAL A 4 21.90 -3.68 -2.76
N ASP A 5 21.33 -4.24 -1.69
CA ASP A 5 20.09 -3.75 -1.11
C ASP A 5 20.31 -2.37 -0.47
N THR A 6 19.62 -1.36 -0.98
CA THR A 6 19.66 0.03 -0.47
C THR A 6 18.35 0.45 0.18
N LEU A 7 17.31 -0.39 0.11
CA LEU A 7 16.04 -0.15 0.77
C LEU A 7 16.19 -0.19 2.30
N PRO A 8 15.75 0.85 3.04
CA PRO A 8 15.70 0.87 4.50
C PRO A 8 14.98 -0.35 5.07
N GLU A 9 15.53 -0.91 6.15
CA GLU A 9 15.03 -2.15 6.75
C GLU A 9 13.56 -2.06 7.16
N VAL A 10 13.13 -0.92 7.69
CA VAL A 10 11.75 -0.65 8.09
C VAL A 10 10.74 -0.81 6.93
N LEU A 11 11.17 -0.62 5.68
CA LEU A 11 10.32 -0.75 4.49
C LEU A 11 10.33 -2.17 3.90
N ARG A 12 11.29 -3.02 4.29
CA ARG A 12 11.45 -4.37 3.71
C ARG A 12 10.24 -5.27 3.94
N PRO A 13 9.58 -5.30 5.12
CA PRO A 13 8.38 -6.12 5.29
C PRO A 13 7.29 -5.78 4.26
N LEU A 14 7.11 -4.49 3.96
CA LEU A 14 6.10 -4.05 3.00
C LEU A 14 6.41 -4.48 1.56
N MET A 15 7.66 -4.78 1.21
CA MET A 15 8.01 -5.33 -0.11
C MET A 15 7.53 -6.77 -0.32
N ALA A 16 7.19 -7.50 0.74
CA ALA A 16 6.60 -8.84 0.63
C ALA A 16 5.11 -8.78 0.24
N ALA A 17 4.48 -7.60 0.31
CA ALA A 17 3.09 -7.44 -0.10
C ALA A 17 2.93 -7.62 -1.62
N PRO A 18 1.83 -8.23 -2.09
CA PRO A 18 1.47 -8.21 -3.49
C PRO A 18 1.09 -6.80 -3.95
N SER A 19 1.16 -6.58 -5.27
CA SER A 19 0.44 -5.45 -5.86
C SER A 19 -1.07 -5.73 -5.89
N VAL A 20 -1.87 -4.70 -5.61
CA VAL A 20 -3.33 -4.75 -5.49
C VAL A 20 -3.99 -3.89 -6.57
N ARG A 21 -4.54 -4.55 -7.58
CA ARG A 21 -5.32 -3.93 -8.65
C ARG A 21 -6.81 -4.19 -8.45
N LEU A 22 -7.60 -3.12 -8.34
CA LEU A 22 -9.05 -3.17 -8.10
C LEU A 22 -9.80 -2.19 -9.02
N GLY A 23 -11.07 -2.48 -9.33
CA GLY A 23 -11.99 -1.52 -9.98
C GLY A 23 -12.52 -0.43 -9.05
N ARG A 24 -11.91 -0.23 -7.87
CA ARG A 24 -12.30 0.74 -6.83
C ARG A 24 -11.13 1.00 -5.89
N CYS A 25 -11.22 2.04 -5.07
CA CYS A 25 -10.24 2.32 -4.04
C CYS A 25 -10.19 1.19 -3.01
N ALA A 26 -9.01 0.63 -2.76
CA ALA A 26 -8.80 -0.45 -1.80
C ALA A 26 -9.18 -0.06 -0.36
N VAL A 27 -9.10 1.23 -0.02
CA VAL A 27 -9.32 1.75 1.34
C VAL A 27 -10.76 2.20 1.56
N CYS A 28 -11.30 3.09 0.71
CA CYS A 28 -12.63 3.67 0.91
C CYS A 28 -13.71 3.17 -0.06
N GLY A 29 -13.35 2.39 -1.09
CA GLY A 29 -14.32 1.77 -2.02
C GLY A 29 -14.84 2.68 -3.12
N ARG A 30 -14.44 3.96 -3.14
CA ARG A 30 -14.77 4.92 -4.20
C ARG A 30 -14.39 4.37 -5.59
N ALA A 31 -15.26 4.54 -6.58
CA ALA A 31 -15.09 3.97 -7.92
C ALA A 31 -14.23 4.82 -8.87
N SER A 32 -14.06 6.12 -8.61
CA SER A 32 -13.36 7.05 -9.51
C SER A 32 -13.03 8.37 -8.79
N PRO A 33 -11.99 9.12 -9.23
CA PRO A 33 -10.91 8.66 -10.11
C PRO A 33 -10.02 7.64 -9.38
N LEU A 34 -9.39 6.71 -10.11
CA LEU A 34 -8.52 5.66 -9.57
C LEU A 34 -7.11 5.76 -10.13
N ASN A 35 -6.10 5.51 -9.30
CA ASN A 35 -4.70 5.45 -9.71
C ASN A 35 -3.93 4.38 -8.92
N GLN A 36 -2.79 3.93 -9.46
CA GLN A 36 -1.89 3.01 -8.76
C GLN A 36 -0.89 3.80 -7.90
N HIS A 37 -0.97 3.60 -6.59
CA HIS A 37 -0.04 4.20 -5.64
C HIS A 37 1.05 3.21 -5.26
N HIS A 38 2.31 3.63 -5.23
CA HIS A 38 3.40 2.79 -4.73
C HIS A 38 3.42 2.83 -3.20
N MET A 39 3.13 1.70 -2.54
CA MET A 39 3.12 1.62 -1.08
C MET A 39 4.51 1.89 -0.48
N VAL A 40 5.55 1.46 -1.18
CA VAL A 40 6.94 1.86 -0.94
C VAL A 40 7.31 2.93 -1.96
N ARG A 41 7.74 4.12 -1.52
CA ARG A 41 8.06 5.24 -2.43
C ARG A 41 9.10 4.82 -3.47
N ARG A 42 8.93 5.26 -4.73
CA ARG A 42 9.84 4.96 -5.85
C ARG A 42 11.31 5.31 -5.55
N GLY A 43 11.56 6.42 -4.84
CA GLY A 43 12.90 6.85 -4.44
C GLY A 43 13.49 6.20 -3.19
N ALA A 44 12.78 5.28 -2.52
CA ALA A 44 13.22 4.75 -1.21
C ALA A 44 14.43 3.77 -1.26
N GLY A 45 15.08 3.58 -2.40
CA GLY A 45 16.11 2.55 -2.59
C GLY A 45 15.58 1.25 -3.22
N ALA A 46 16.45 0.27 -3.40
CA ALA A 46 16.21 -0.97 -4.14
C ALA A 46 16.38 -2.22 -3.24
N LEU A 47 15.68 -3.29 -3.58
CA LEU A 47 15.76 -4.60 -2.95
C LEU A 47 15.97 -5.65 -4.04
N TRP A 48 16.95 -6.55 -3.87
CA TRP A 48 17.33 -7.53 -4.88
C TRP A 48 17.12 -8.97 -4.37
N ARG A 49 16.70 -9.89 -5.24
CA ARG A 49 16.58 -11.33 -4.96
C ARG A 49 17.02 -12.13 -6.18
N GLY A 50 17.93 -13.10 -6.00
CA GLY A 50 18.48 -13.88 -7.12
C GLY A 50 19.09 -12.99 -8.22
N GLY A 51 19.60 -11.82 -7.84
CA GLY A 51 20.09 -10.82 -8.77
C GLY A 51 19.00 -9.97 -9.45
N VAL A 52 17.71 -10.20 -9.26
CA VAL A 52 16.65 -9.38 -9.87
C VAL A 52 16.20 -8.29 -8.89
N GLU A 53 16.04 -7.05 -9.36
CA GLU A 53 15.45 -5.98 -8.55
C GLU A 53 13.96 -6.27 -8.36
N LEU A 54 13.50 -6.29 -7.11
CA LEU A 54 12.11 -6.52 -6.81
C LEU A 54 11.28 -5.27 -7.10
N PRO A 55 10.18 -5.39 -7.88
CA PRO A 55 9.28 -4.28 -8.13
C PRO A 55 8.58 -3.88 -6.82
N LYS A 56 8.48 -2.58 -6.58
CA LYS A 56 7.78 -2.05 -5.41
C LYS A 56 6.27 -2.28 -5.55
N PRO A 57 5.59 -2.80 -4.51
CA PRO A 57 4.19 -3.13 -4.63
C PRO A 57 3.33 -1.89 -4.74
N THR A 58 2.30 -1.99 -5.58
CA THR A 58 1.34 -0.91 -5.83
C THR A 58 -0.05 -1.26 -5.32
N ILE A 59 -0.86 -0.25 -5.03
CA ILE A 59 -2.25 -0.41 -4.56
C ILE A 59 -3.16 0.59 -5.25
N THR A 60 -4.36 0.15 -5.61
CA THR A 60 -5.38 1.02 -6.23
C THR A 60 -6.01 1.95 -5.20
N LEU A 61 -5.84 3.26 -5.35
CA LEU A 61 -6.43 4.28 -4.49
C LEU A 61 -7.27 5.27 -5.30
N CYS A 62 -8.21 5.94 -4.62
CA CYS A 62 -8.94 7.05 -5.23
C CYS A 62 -8.13 8.34 -5.20
N GLY A 63 -8.36 9.18 -6.21
CA GLY A 63 -7.63 10.42 -6.42
C GLY A 63 -6.57 10.31 -7.51
N ALA A 64 -5.89 11.42 -7.75
CA ALA A 64 -4.79 11.50 -8.69
C ALA A 64 -3.70 12.43 -8.15
N GLY A 65 -2.44 12.02 -8.32
CA GLY A 65 -1.30 12.78 -7.81
C GLY A 65 -1.37 12.97 -6.29
N ASN A 66 -1.12 14.20 -5.84
CA ASN A 66 -1.14 14.59 -4.43
C ASN A 66 -2.41 15.36 -4.01
N LEU A 67 -3.46 15.37 -4.83
CA LEU A 67 -4.73 16.03 -4.50
C LEU A 67 -5.34 15.42 -3.25
N LEU A 68 -5.56 16.23 -2.22
CA LEU A 68 -6.05 15.76 -0.92
C LEU A 68 -7.54 15.47 -0.88
N ALA A 69 -8.35 16.16 -1.68
CA ALA A 69 -9.81 16.03 -1.68
C ALA A 69 -10.42 16.32 -3.07
N ASP A 70 -11.66 15.87 -3.26
CA ASP A 70 -12.49 16.27 -4.40
C ASP A 70 -13.14 17.66 -4.19
N ALA A 71 -13.93 18.09 -5.17
CA ALA A 71 -14.62 19.39 -5.14
C ALA A 71 -15.63 19.52 -3.97
N ASP A 72 -16.13 18.40 -3.45
CA ASP A 72 -17.03 18.35 -2.30
C ASP A 72 -16.28 18.28 -0.96
N GLY A 73 -14.94 18.41 -0.99
CA GLY A 73 -14.09 18.33 0.20
C GLY A 73 -13.89 16.91 0.75
N ARG A 74 -14.33 15.86 0.03
CA ARG A 74 -14.15 14.49 0.49
C ARG A 74 -12.73 14.02 0.17
N PRO A 75 -12.02 13.40 1.13
CA PRO A 75 -10.62 13.12 0.97
C PRO A 75 -10.34 12.02 -0.07
N TYR A 76 -9.25 12.20 -0.81
CA TYR A 76 -8.67 11.18 -1.68
C TYR A 76 -7.62 10.37 -0.93
N CYS A 77 -7.79 9.05 -0.91
CA CYS A 77 -6.85 8.14 -0.25
C CYS A 77 -5.45 8.24 -0.89
N HIS A 78 -5.34 8.47 -2.19
CA HIS A 78 -4.05 8.65 -2.85
C HIS A 78 -3.33 9.91 -2.33
N GLY A 79 -4.02 11.05 -2.27
CA GLY A 79 -3.47 12.28 -1.69
C GLY A 79 -3.04 12.10 -0.24
N LEU A 80 -3.88 11.44 0.57
CA LEU A 80 -3.56 11.15 1.97
C LEU A 80 -2.30 10.28 2.12
N ALA A 81 -2.08 9.31 1.24
CA ALA A 81 -0.86 8.49 1.25
C ALA A 81 0.38 9.32 0.89
N HIS A 82 0.28 10.23 -0.09
CA HIS A 82 1.35 11.18 -0.38
C HIS A 82 1.63 12.16 0.76
N ALA A 83 0.59 12.55 1.50
CA ALA A 83 0.69 13.46 2.63
C ALA A 83 1.12 12.79 3.95
N ASN A 84 1.56 11.52 3.92
CA ASN A 84 1.93 10.76 5.12
C ASN A 84 0.79 10.68 6.17
N ARG A 85 -0.45 10.64 5.70
CA ARG A 85 -1.66 10.50 6.53
C ARG A 85 -2.36 9.16 6.34
N LEU A 86 -1.93 8.38 5.36
CA LEU A 86 -2.37 7.02 5.13
C LEU A 86 -1.14 6.14 4.93
N HIS A 87 -0.98 5.13 5.77
CA HIS A 87 0.13 4.18 5.70
C HIS A 87 -0.37 2.76 5.50
N PHE A 88 0.50 1.92 4.95
CA PHE A 88 0.25 0.50 4.72
C PHE A 88 1.34 -0.31 5.40
N ARG A 89 0.99 -1.49 5.95
CA ARG A 89 1.96 -2.48 6.40
C ARG A 89 1.59 -3.86 5.88
N TRP A 90 2.61 -4.69 5.69
CA TRP A 90 2.42 -6.11 5.44
C TRP A 90 2.44 -6.85 6.78
N VAL A 91 1.44 -7.69 7.01
CA VAL A 91 1.40 -8.61 8.14
C VAL A 91 1.55 -10.01 7.57
N ALA A 92 2.73 -10.59 7.76
CA ALA A 92 3.00 -11.97 7.33
C ALA A 92 2.13 -12.94 8.14
N SER A 93 1.63 -13.98 7.48
CA SER A 93 0.89 -15.06 8.13
C SER A 93 0.99 -16.34 7.33
N ASP A 94 0.93 -17.50 8.00
CA ASP A 94 0.95 -18.81 7.33
C ASP A 94 -0.29 -19.04 6.44
N ALA A 95 -1.33 -18.21 6.58
CA ALA A 95 -2.48 -18.21 5.71
C ALA A 95 -2.19 -17.43 4.41
N VAL A 96 -2.22 -18.14 3.29
CA VAL A 96 -2.32 -17.50 1.97
C VAL A 96 -3.71 -16.89 1.89
N GLY A 97 -3.84 -15.59 2.17
CA GLY A 97 -5.09 -14.86 2.01
C GLY A 97 -5.54 -14.94 0.56
N GLY A 98 -6.38 -15.91 0.21
CA GLY A 98 -6.92 -16.04 -1.14
C GLY A 98 -7.81 -14.84 -1.47
N GLY A 99 -7.32 -13.94 -2.33
CA GLY A 99 -8.08 -12.96 -3.12
C GLY A 99 -8.80 -11.81 -2.38
N PHE A 100 -8.86 -10.64 -3.01
CA PHE A 100 -9.79 -9.54 -2.64
C PHE A 100 -11.20 -9.79 -3.21
N GLY A 101 -11.72 -11.02 -3.06
CA GLY A 101 -12.97 -11.45 -3.70
C GLY A 101 -12.90 -11.37 -5.23
N ARG A 102 -14.04 -11.12 -5.90
CA ARG A 102 -14.16 -11.05 -7.37
C ARG A 102 -13.53 -9.80 -8.01
N TYR A 103 -12.85 -8.95 -7.24
CA TYR A 103 -12.52 -7.58 -7.66
C TYR A 103 -11.07 -7.31 -7.96
N GLY A 104 -10.17 -8.25 -7.67
CA GLY A 104 -8.76 -8.03 -7.85
C GLY A 104 -7.93 -9.29 -7.86
N ARG A 105 -6.81 -9.18 -8.56
CA ARG A 105 -5.71 -10.13 -8.51
C ARG A 105 -4.68 -9.63 -7.50
N MET A 106 -4.21 -10.51 -6.62
CA MET A 106 -2.95 -10.28 -5.91
C MET A 106 -1.84 -10.87 -6.78
N GLU A 107 -0.91 -10.02 -7.21
CA GLU A 107 0.25 -10.45 -7.99
C GLU A 107 1.45 -10.55 -7.04
N GLY A 108 1.87 -11.78 -6.71
CA GLY A 108 2.96 -12.08 -5.78
C GLY A 108 2.53 -12.31 -4.32
N GLY A 109 3.51 -12.41 -3.42
CA GLY A 109 3.32 -12.48 -1.97
C GLY A 109 3.71 -13.82 -1.32
N GLU A 110 4.40 -13.74 -0.18
CA GLU A 110 4.58 -14.84 0.79
C GLU A 110 3.47 -14.66 1.83
N GLY A 111 2.61 -15.65 2.08
CA GLY A 111 1.34 -15.56 2.86
C GLY A 111 1.20 -14.41 3.88
N GLY A 112 0.00 -13.79 3.94
CA GLY A 112 -0.25 -12.61 4.77
C GLY A 112 -1.39 -11.73 4.28
N HIS A 113 -1.50 -10.53 4.86
CA HIS A 113 -2.43 -9.49 4.43
C HIS A 113 -1.86 -8.09 4.59
N ILE A 114 -2.43 -7.15 3.83
CA ILE A 114 -2.13 -5.72 3.98
C ILE A 114 -3.08 -5.12 5.01
N GLU A 115 -2.50 -4.33 5.91
CA GLU A 115 -3.23 -3.44 6.80
C GLU A 115 -2.95 -1.98 6.46
N TYR A 116 -3.86 -1.10 6.84
CA TYR A 116 -3.72 0.33 6.68
C TYR A 116 -4.07 1.06 7.97
N ILE A 117 -3.50 2.25 8.14
CA ILE A 117 -3.85 3.21 9.20
C ILE A 117 -4.07 4.59 8.56
N LEU A 118 -5.13 5.26 8.98
CA LEU A 118 -5.44 6.64 8.60
C LEU A 118 -5.18 7.54 9.80
N LEU A 119 -4.47 8.64 9.58
CA LEU A 119 -4.00 9.57 10.60
C LEU A 119 -4.45 10.99 10.29
N ASP A 120 -4.73 11.75 11.34
CA ASP A 120 -5.18 13.13 11.22
C ASP A 120 -4.05 14.07 10.78
N GLU A 121 -2.81 13.77 11.19
CA GLU A 121 -1.62 14.56 10.90
C GLU A 121 -0.56 13.78 10.11
N PRO A 122 0.25 14.44 9.27
CA PRO A 122 1.39 13.81 8.59
C PRO A 122 2.34 13.12 9.60
N THR A 123 2.61 11.84 9.40
CA THR A 123 3.41 11.03 10.31
C THR A 123 4.48 10.22 9.56
N GLU A 124 5.69 10.18 10.10
CA GLU A 124 6.75 9.35 9.52
C GLU A 124 6.41 7.86 9.61
N TYR A 125 6.78 7.08 8.59
CA TYR A 125 6.35 5.68 8.49
C TYR A 125 6.79 4.83 9.69
N ALA A 126 8.04 5.01 10.16
CA ALA A 126 8.55 4.31 11.33
C ALA A 126 7.70 4.62 12.58
N ARG A 127 7.28 5.87 12.74
CA ARG A 127 6.40 6.27 13.84
C ARG A 127 5.00 5.67 13.69
N ALA A 128 4.43 5.68 12.49
CA ALA A 128 3.12 5.09 12.23
C ALA A 128 3.07 3.58 12.55
N LEU A 129 4.17 2.85 12.33
CA LEU A 129 4.26 1.43 12.68
C LEU A 129 4.11 1.14 14.19
N GLU A 130 4.52 2.08 15.04
CA GLU A 130 4.39 1.98 16.50
C GLU A 130 2.97 2.34 16.99
N MET A 131 2.15 2.93 16.14
CA MET A 131 0.81 3.39 16.50
C MET A 131 -0.21 2.24 16.46
N GLY A 132 -1.20 2.30 17.34
CA GLY A 132 -2.39 1.46 17.26
C GLY A 132 -3.39 1.97 16.20
N GLY A 133 -4.37 1.14 15.86
CA GLY A 133 -5.46 1.54 14.94
C GLY A 133 -5.33 1.03 13.50
N TRP A 134 -4.34 0.18 13.23
CA TRP A 134 -4.21 -0.56 11.98
C TRP A 134 -5.42 -1.47 11.73
N ARG A 135 -5.88 -1.52 10.48
CA ARG A 135 -7.04 -2.31 10.05
C ARG A 135 -6.69 -3.10 8.80
N PRO A 136 -7.14 -4.36 8.68
CA PRO A 136 -7.00 -5.09 7.43
C PRO A 136 -7.71 -4.36 6.29
N LEU A 137 -7.14 -4.43 5.08
CA LEU A 137 -7.84 -3.93 3.89
C LEU A 137 -9.21 -4.58 3.78
N ARG A 138 -10.21 -3.77 3.44
CA ARG A 138 -11.58 -4.24 3.30
C ARG A 138 -11.66 -5.28 2.20
N ARG A 139 -12.26 -6.43 2.52
CA ARG A 139 -12.73 -7.38 1.51
C ARG A 139 -14.04 -6.84 0.95
N TRP A 140 -13.95 -6.09 -0.14
CA TRP A 140 -15.13 -5.58 -0.84
C TRP A 140 -15.95 -6.77 -1.37
N ARG A 141 -17.08 -7.07 -0.71
CA ARG A 141 -18.09 -8.02 -1.19
C ARG A 141 -19.13 -7.24 -2.00
N TRP A 142 -19.61 -7.84 -3.09
CA TRP A 142 -20.80 -7.38 -3.80
C TRP A 142 -22.02 -7.61 -2.91
#